data_AF-A0A937YCL6-F1
#
_entry.id   AF-A0A937YCL6-F1
#
_cell.length_a   1.000
_cell.length_b   1.000
_cell.length_c   1.000
_cell.angle_alpha   90.00
_cell.angle_beta   90.00
_cell.angle_gamma   90.00
#
_symmetry.space_group_name_H-M   'P 1'
#
loop_
_entity.id
_entity.type
_entity.pdbx_description
1 polymer ?
#
loop_
_entity_poly.entity_id
_entity_poly.type
_entity_poly.pdbx_seq_one_letter_code
_entity_poly.pdbx_strand_id
1 'polypeptide(L)'
;MDLTWAQRLLEGRRAELRQQILLGWKSLEMAAGAVDALSRGAVREAEAALRVAEAAYRFGERGILEVLDAQRVLRSVRADVLQARFQVQAARVGLEQLAARYIDR
;
A
#
# COMPACT_ATOMS: atom_id res chain seq x y z
N MET A 1 29.60 38.94 2.37
CA MET A 1 29.78 37.47 2.33
C MET A 1 28.57 36.73 2.90
N ASP A 2 27.61 37.43 3.54
CA ASP A 2 26.52 36.75 4.25
C ASP A 2 25.31 36.33 3.41
N LEU A 3 24.97 37.10 2.38
CA LEU A 3 23.84 36.76 1.49
C LEU A 3 24.03 35.43 0.76
N THR A 4 25.26 35.10 0.38
CA THR A 4 25.57 33.89 -0.38
C THR A 4 25.41 32.60 0.43
N TRP A 5 25.67 32.63 1.75
CA TRP A 5 25.41 31.45 2.60
C TRP A 5 23.92 31.31 2.89
N ALA A 6 23.21 32.43 3.10
CA ALA A 6 21.78 32.43 3.35
C ALA A 6 21.01 31.89 2.13
N GLN A 7 21.43 32.27 0.92
CA GLN A 7 20.88 31.76 -0.34
C GLN A 7 21.13 30.25 -0.50
N ARG A 8 22.37 29.78 -0.30
CA ARG A 8 22.69 28.35 -0.39
C ARG A 8 21.91 27.50 0.60
N LEU A 9 21.75 27.99 1.83
CA LEU A 9 20.97 27.29 2.86
C LEU A 9 19.49 27.17 2.45
N LEU A 10 18.91 28.25 1.92
CA LEU A 10 17.54 28.25 1.41
C LEU A 10 17.37 27.30 0.22
N GLU A 11 18.31 27.29 -0.71
CA GLU A 11 18.31 26.38 -1.86
C GLU A 11 18.39 24.92 -1.42
N GLY A 12 19.31 24.60 -0.50
CA GLY A 12 19.42 23.26 0.08
C GLY A 12 18.13 22.81 0.74
N ARG A 13 17.49 23.69 1.53
CA ARG A 13 16.21 23.38 2.17
C ARG A 13 15.07 23.17 1.16
N ARG A 14 15.02 23.98 0.10
CA ARG A 14 14.03 23.80 -0.99
C ARG A 14 14.24 22.49 -1.74
N ALA A 15 15.48 22.09 -1.99
CA ALA A 15 15.79 20.82 -2.65
C ALA A 15 15.38 19.62 -1.78
N GLU A 16 15.70 19.65 -0.50
CA GLU A 16 15.31 18.62 0.47
C GLU A 16 13.78 18.46 0.55
N LEU A 17 13.04 19.58 0.60
CA LEU A 17 11.57 19.56 0.63
C LEU A 17 10.97 18.96 -0.64
N ARG A 18 11.47 19.34 -1.81
CA ARG A 18 11.02 18.76 -3.09
C ARG A 18 11.25 17.25 -3.11
N GLN A 19 12.39 16.79 -2.59
CA GLN A 19 12.69 15.37 -2.49
C GLN A 19 11.72 14.66 -1.55
N GLN A 20 11.44 15.22 -0.36
CA GLN A 20 10.49 14.63 0.59
C GLN A 20 9.08 14.52 0.01
N ILE A 21 8.60 15.55 -0.70
CA ILE A 21 7.30 15.55 -1.37
C ILE A 21 7.27 14.49 -2.47
N LEU A 22 8.31 14.41 -3.31
CA LEU A 22 8.41 13.42 -4.39
C LEU A 22 8.36 11.98 -3.83
N LEU A 23 9.11 11.71 -2.77
CA LEU A 23 9.13 10.40 -2.12
C LEU A 23 7.78 10.05 -1.50
N GLY A 24 7.12 11.01 -0.83
CA GLY A 24 5.79 10.82 -0.28
C GLY A 24 4.75 10.51 -1.35
N TRP A 25 4.79 11.23 -2.48
CA TRP A 25 3.91 10.99 -3.63
C TRP A 25 4.13 9.61 -4.24
N LYS A 26 5.38 9.21 -4.44
CA LYS A 26 5.70 7.88 -4.97
C LYS A 26 5.23 6.76 -4.04
N SER A 27 5.37 6.95 -2.72
CA SER A 27 4.86 6.01 -1.73
C SER A 27 3.33 5.87 -1.82
N LEU A 28 2.63 6.99 -1.93
CA LEU A 28 1.17 7.00 -2.11
C LEU A 28 0.74 6.27 -3.39
N GLU A 29 1.40 6.56 -4.51
CA GLU A 29 1.13 5.91 -5.81
C GLU A 29 1.35 4.40 -5.73
N MET A 30 2.48 3.96 -5.17
CA MET A 30 2.79 2.53 -5.00
C MET A 30 1.76 1.84 -4.12
N ALA A 31 1.39 2.44 -2.98
CA ALA A 31 0.39 1.88 -2.09
C ALA A 31 -0.99 1.77 -2.76
N ALA A 32 -1.38 2.79 -3.53
CA ALA A 32 -2.64 2.77 -4.28
C ALA A 32 -2.64 1.68 -5.37
N GLY A 33 -1.52 1.53 -6.10
CA GLY A 33 -1.33 0.45 -7.06
C GLY A 33 -1.41 -0.94 -6.42
N ALA A 34 -0.83 -1.10 -5.22
CA ALA A 34 -0.93 -2.36 -4.47
C ALA A 34 -2.38 -2.68 -4.07
N VAL A 35 -3.16 -1.69 -3.63
CA VAL A 35 -4.59 -1.89 -3.33
C VAL A 35 -5.35 -2.38 -4.56
N ASP A 36 -5.11 -1.77 -5.73
CA ASP A 36 -5.79 -2.16 -6.97
C ASP A 36 -5.43 -3.58 -7.40
N ALA A 37 -4.13 -3.89 -7.46
CA ALA A 37 -3.63 -5.21 -7.83
C ALA A 37 -4.15 -6.32 -6.92
N LEU A 38 -4.10 -6.11 -5.59
CA LEU A 38 -4.58 -7.11 -4.63
C LEU A 38 -6.09 -7.27 -4.69
N SER A 39 -6.86 -6.17 -4.78
CA SER A 39 -8.32 -6.22 -4.77
C SER A 39 -8.90 -6.82 -6.05
N ARG A 40 -8.33 -6.52 -7.22
CA ARG A 40 -8.85 -6.99 -8.52
C ARG A 40 -8.28 -8.35 -8.93
N GLY A 41 -7.03 -8.64 -8.61
CA GLY A 41 -6.37 -9.90 -8.96
C GLY A 41 -6.46 -10.90 -7.82
N ALA A 42 -5.58 -10.74 -6.83
CA ALA A 42 -5.30 -11.75 -5.82
C ALA A 42 -6.54 -12.18 -5.01
N VAL A 43 -7.42 -11.25 -4.61
CA VAL A 43 -8.65 -11.60 -3.87
C VAL A 43 -9.55 -12.49 -4.71
N ARG A 44 -9.77 -12.12 -5.99
CA ARG A 44 -10.65 -12.90 -6.88
C ARG A 44 -10.10 -14.29 -7.16
N GLU A 45 -8.79 -14.40 -7.31
CA GLU A 45 -8.10 -15.68 -7.50
C GLU A 45 -8.21 -16.56 -6.25
N ALA A 46 -7.97 -16.00 -5.06
CA ALA A 46 -8.11 -16.75 -3.81
C ALA A 46 -9.57 -17.18 -3.55
N GLU A 47 -10.56 -16.36 -3.90
CA GLU A 47 -11.97 -16.74 -3.84
C GLU A 47 -12.33 -17.85 -4.83
N ALA A 48 -11.76 -17.81 -6.04
CA ALA A 48 -11.93 -18.88 -7.02
C ALA A 48 -11.30 -20.18 -6.55
N ALA A 49 -10.07 -20.13 -6.01
CA ALA A 49 -9.38 -21.29 -5.45
C ALA A 49 -10.19 -21.94 -4.31
N LEU A 50 -10.76 -21.11 -3.42
CA LEU A 50 -11.64 -21.60 -2.36
C LEU A 50 -12.88 -22.30 -2.91
N ARG A 51 -13.56 -21.70 -3.91
CA ARG A 51 -14.74 -22.33 -4.55
C ARG A 51 -14.39 -23.69 -5.17
N VAL A 52 -13.23 -23.80 -5.80
CA VAL A 52 -12.74 -25.07 -6.38
C VAL A 52 -12.47 -26.10 -5.28
N ALA A 53 -11.79 -25.71 -4.20
CA ALA A 53 -11.51 -26.60 -3.08
C ALA A 53 -12.78 -27.10 -2.39
N GLU A 54 -13.77 -26.22 -2.17
CA GLU A 54 -15.07 -26.57 -1.61
C GLU A 54 -15.85 -27.54 -2.52
N ALA A 55 -15.80 -27.33 -3.84
CA ALA A 55 -16.40 -28.26 -4.79
C ALA A 55 -15.73 -29.64 -4.72
N ALA A 56 -14.40 -29.70 -4.79
CA ALA A 56 -13.65 -30.96 -4.73
C ALA A 56 -13.91 -31.73 -3.41
N TYR A 57 -14.02 -31.01 -2.28
CA TYR A 57 -14.39 -31.62 -1.00
C TYR A 57 -15.81 -32.21 -1.03
N ARG A 58 -16.79 -31.50 -1.59
CA ARG A 58 -18.18 -32.00 -1.71
C ARG A 58 -18.28 -33.24 -2.59
N PHE A 59 -17.46 -33.36 -3.62
CA PHE A 59 -17.41 -34.54 -4.50
C PHE A 59 -16.53 -35.67 -3.94
N GLY A 60 -15.86 -35.46 -2.80
CA GLY A 60 -14.97 -36.46 -2.19
C GLY A 60 -13.63 -36.65 -2.91
N GLU A 61 -13.29 -35.78 -3.87
CA GLU A 61 -12.04 -35.86 -4.64
C GLU A 61 -10.83 -35.37 -3.84
N ARG A 62 -11.05 -34.54 -2.82
CA ARG A 62 -10.01 -34.00 -1.93
C ARG A 62 -10.51 -33.92 -0.49
N GLY A 63 -9.57 -33.97 0.46
CA GLY A 63 -9.87 -33.86 1.90
C GLY A 63 -10.13 -32.43 2.38
N ILE A 64 -10.70 -32.29 3.58
CA ILE A 64 -11.05 -31.00 4.21
C ILE A 64 -9.86 -30.04 4.38
N LEU A 65 -8.64 -30.56 4.45
CA LEU A 65 -7.42 -29.74 4.61
C LEU A 65 -7.21 -28.75 3.45
N GLU A 66 -7.55 -29.14 2.22
CA GLU A 66 -7.42 -28.26 1.05
C GLU A 66 -8.35 -27.05 1.13
N VAL A 67 -9.56 -27.25 1.66
CA VAL A 67 -10.51 -26.15 1.91
C VAL A 67 -9.94 -25.21 2.97
N LEU A 68 -9.42 -25.76 4.06
CA LEU A 68 -8.84 -24.95 5.15
C LEU A 68 -7.61 -24.16 4.69
N ASP A 69 -6.79 -24.73 3.81
CA ASP A 69 -5.65 -24.04 3.21
C ASP A 69 -6.11 -22.92 2.27
N ALA A 70 -7.07 -23.18 1.37
CA ALA A 70 -7.63 -22.15 0.50
C ALA A 70 -8.30 -21.00 1.30
N GLN A 71 -8.99 -21.32 2.40
CA GLN A 71 -9.52 -20.31 3.32
C GLN A 71 -8.41 -19.52 4.01
N ARG A 72 -7.30 -20.17 4.40
CA ARG A 72 -6.13 -19.50 4.98
C ARG A 72 -5.52 -18.52 3.98
N VAL A 73 -5.32 -18.94 2.74
CA VAL A 73 -4.82 -18.08 1.65
C VAL A 73 -5.75 -16.88 1.45
N LEU A 74 -7.06 -17.09 1.32
CA LEU A 74 -8.03 -16.00 1.16
C LEU A 74 -7.98 -15.01 2.33
N ARG A 75 -7.84 -15.50 3.57
CA ARG A 75 -7.67 -14.62 4.74
C ARG A 75 -6.39 -13.80 4.67
N SER A 76 -5.27 -14.41 4.26
CA SER A 76 -3.99 -13.71 4.08
C SER A 76 -4.11 -12.59 3.05
N VAL A 77 -4.63 -12.88 1.87
CA VAL A 77 -4.78 -11.88 0.79
C VAL A 77 -5.70 -10.73 1.21
N ARG A 78 -6.77 -11.01 1.96
CA ARG A 78 -7.64 -9.95 2.51
C ARG A 78 -6.91 -9.09 3.54
N ALA A 79 -6.03 -9.67 4.36
CA ALA A 79 -5.18 -8.91 5.28
C ALA A 79 -4.18 -8.02 4.51
N ASP A 80 -3.61 -8.51 3.42
CA ASP A 80 -2.70 -7.73 2.56
C ASP A 80 -3.41 -6.52 1.94
N VAL A 81 -4.66 -6.66 1.51
CA VAL A 81 -5.48 -5.54 1.02
C VAL A 81 -5.69 -4.49 2.12
N LEU A 82 -6.01 -4.91 3.34
CA LEU A 82 -6.17 -4.00 4.47
C LEU A 82 -4.88 -3.26 4.78
N GLN A 83 -3.75 -3.97 4.79
CA GLN A 83 -2.44 -3.39 4.99
C GLN A 83 -2.11 -2.36 3.90
N ALA A 84 -2.36 -2.68 2.63
CA ALA A 84 -2.14 -1.74 1.52
C ALA A 84 -3.02 -0.48 1.65
N ARG A 85 -4.29 -0.63 2.04
CA ARG A 85 -5.18 0.52 2.31
C ARG A 85 -4.69 1.38 3.46
N PHE A 86 -4.17 0.77 4.53
CA PHE A 86 -3.54 1.49 5.62
C PHE A 86 -2.33 2.30 5.14
N GLN A 87 -1.47 1.72 4.29
CA GLN A 87 -0.31 2.41 3.72
C GLN A 87 -0.71 3.61 2.85
N VAL A 88 -1.80 3.52 2.07
CA VAL A 88 -2.34 4.67 1.33
C VAL A 88 -2.71 5.81 2.28
N GLN A 89 -3.42 5.52 3.37
CA GLN A 89 -3.81 6.55 4.34
C GLN A 89 -2.60 7.14 5.05
N ALA A 90 -1.64 6.31 5.46
CA ALA A 90 -0.41 6.76 6.08
C ALA A 90 0.41 7.69 5.17
N ALA A 91 0.56 7.32 3.89
CA ALA A 91 1.26 8.15 2.90
C ALA A 91 0.55 9.50 2.66
N ARG A 92 -0.79 9.49 2.59
CA ARG A 92 -1.60 10.71 2.46
C ARG A 92 -1.42 11.66 3.65
N VAL A 93 -1.53 11.13 4.87
CA VAL A 93 -1.29 11.90 6.10
C VAL A 93 0.14 12.45 6.15
N GLY A 94 1.13 11.66 5.72
CA GLY A 94 2.52 12.11 5.63
C GLY A 94 2.70 13.31 4.70
N LEU A 95 2.06 13.30 3.53
CA LEU A 95 2.06 14.42 2.59
C LEU A 95 1.34 15.66 3.16
N GLU A 96 0.19 15.46 3.81
CA GLU A 96 -0.54 16.56 4.46
C GLU A 96 0.31 17.21 5.56
N GLN A 97 1.03 16.43 6.38
CA GLN A 97 1.94 16.97 7.39
C GLN A 97 3.11 17.73 6.78
N LEU A 98 3.69 17.24 5.67
CA LEU A 98 4.75 17.95 4.95
C LEU A 98 4.25 19.30 4.42
N ALA A 99 3.02 19.35 3.91
CA ALA A 99 2.39 20.59 3.45
C ALA A 99 2.07 21.55 4.61
N ALA A 100 1.51 21.05 5.71
CA ALA A 100 1.15 21.86 6.87
C ALA A 100 2.38 22.52 7.53
N ARG A 101 3.47 21.78 7.71
CA ARG A 101 4.75 22.33 8.23
C ARG A 101 5.33 23.46 7.38
N TYR A 102 4.89 23.58 6.14
CA TYR A 102 5.35 24.59 5.20
C TYR A 102 4.42 25.81 5.14
N ILE A 103 3.11 25.63 5.32
CA ILE A 103 2.15 26.75 5.35
C ILE A 103 2.34 27.61 6.62
N ASP A 104 2.75 26.99 7.73
CA ASP A 104 2.87 27.63 9.05
C ASP A 104 4.25 28.32 9.29
N ARG A 105 5.04 28.56 8.23
CA ARG A 105 6.34 29.25 8.27
C ARG A 105 6.44 30.32 7.20
#